data_AF-A0A6V8PR93-F1
#
_entry.id   AF-A0A6V8PR93-F1
#
_cell.length_a   1.000
_cell.length_b   1.000
_cell.length_c   1.000
_cell.angle_alpha   90.00
_cell.angle_beta   90.00
_cell.angle_gamma   90.00
#
_symmetry.space_group_name_H-M   'P 1'
#
loop_
_entity.id
_entity.type
_entity.pdbx_description
1 polymer ?
#
loop_
_entity_poly.entity_id
_entity_poly.type
_entity_poly.pdbx_seq_one_letter_code
_entity_poly.pdbx_strand_id
1 'polypeptide(L)'
;MEFVVVQDIFLTETAKYADVILPAATFAEKDGSFINTERRVQLIHRAIKPRGQSKPDWEIIQALAQRFNLNWNYSSPEEIWDEVRELT
;
A
#
# COMPACT_ATOMS: atom_id res chain seq x y z
N MET A 1 -23.85 6.30 -11.46
CA MET A 1 -22.43 6.29 -11.87
C MET A 1 -21.65 5.77 -10.67
N GLU A 2 -20.85 4.73 -10.86
CA GLU A 2 -19.93 4.24 -9.84
C GLU A 2 -18.61 4.99 -9.98
N PHE A 3 -18.04 5.43 -8.86
CA PHE A 3 -16.72 6.10 -8.83
C PHE A 3 -15.67 5.05 -8.48
N VAL A 4 -14.69 4.87 -9.36
CA VAL A 4 -13.67 3.82 -9.25
C VAL A 4 -12.30 4.41 -9.05
N VAL A 5 -11.65 4.02 -7.95
CA VAL A 5 -10.26 4.35 -7.63
C VAL A 5 -9.43 3.10 -7.75
N VAL A 6 -8.32 3.18 -8.49
CA VAL A 6 -7.37 2.07 -8.63
C VAL A 6 -6.02 2.49 -8.05
N GLN A 7 -5.49 1.67 -7.16
CA GLN A 7 -4.12 1.77 -6.67
C GLN A 7 -3.30 0.66 -7.32
N ASP A 8 -2.33 1.03 -8.15
CA ASP A 8 -1.55 0.06 -8.91
C ASP A 8 -0.13 0.61 -9.18
N ILE A 9 0.78 -0.33 -9.44
CA ILE A 9 2.16 -0.08 -9.81
C ILE A 9 2.25 0.17 -11.32
N PHE A 10 1.38 -0.46 -12.10
CA PHE A 10 1.34 -0.34 -13.56
C PHE A 10 -0.05 0.09 -14.05
N LEU A 11 -0.10 0.68 -15.24
CA LEU A 11 -1.38 0.93 -15.91
C LEU A 11 -1.93 -0.40 -16.46
N THR A 12 -2.68 -1.11 -15.63
CA THR A 12 -3.35 -2.38 -15.99
C THR A 12 -4.62 -2.13 -16.79
N GLU A 13 -5.18 -3.19 -17.42
CA GLU A 13 -6.46 -3.07 -18.14
C GLU A 13 -7.57 -2.58 -17.23
N THR A 14 -7.58 -2.97 -15.95
CA THR A 14 -8.53 -2.47 -14.96
C THR A 14 -8.31 -0.99 -14.65
N ALA A 15 -7.06 -0.55 -14.52
CA ALA A 15 -6.74 0.85 -14.26
C ALA A 15 -7.20 1.79 -15.39
N LYS A 16 -7.37 1.31 -16.63
CA LYS A 16 -7.91 2.12 -17.74
C LYS A 16 -9.37 2.52 -17.58
N TYR A 17 -10.12 1.80 -16.74
CA TYR A 17 -11.52 2.10 -16.45
C TYR A 17 -11.70 2.94 -15.17
N ALA A 18 -10.60 3.31 -14.50
CA ALA A 18 -10.65 4.06 -13.25
C ALA A 18 -10.86 5.56 -13.48
N ASP A 19 -11.65 6.20 -12.60
CA ASP A 19 -11.77 7.66 -12.56
C ASP A 19 -10.51 8.29 -11.95
N VAL A 20 -9.87 7.58 -11.01
CA VAL A 20 -8.63 8.02 -10.34
C VAL A 20 -7.65 6.86 -10.22
N ILE A 21 -6.39 7.13 -10.55
CA ILE A 21 -5.27 6.21 -10.35
C ILE A 21 -4.34 6.77 -9.28
N LEU A 22 -4.05 5.96 -8.26
CA LEU A 22 -3.10 6.27 -7.19
C LEU A 22 -1.82 5.44 -7.41
N PRO A 23 -0.67 6.06 -7.73
CA PRO A 23 0.54 5.33 -8.08
C PRO A 23 1.18 4.66 -6.85
N ALA A 24 1.24 3.33 -6.87
CA ALA A 24 1.82 2.53 -5.80
C ALA A 24 3.31 2.19 -6.06
N ALA A 25 4.07 2.02 -4.97
CA ALA A 25 5.45 1.58 -5.02
C ALA A 25 5.56 0.05 -5.16
N THR A 26 6.54 -0.40 -5.96
CA THR A 26 6.90 -1.81 -6.10
C THR A 26 7.44 -2.39 -4.79
N PHE A 27 7.53 -3.73 -4.71
CA PHE A 27 8.18 -4.40 -3.58
C PHE A 27 9.65 -3.97 -3.40
N ALA A 28 10.34 -3.57 -4.46
CA ALA A 28 11.73 -3.10 -4.36
C ALA A 28 11.84 -1.68 -3.79
N GLU A 29 10.73 -0.93 -3.73
CA GLU A 29 10.68 0.49 -3.38
C GLU A 29 10.14 0.77 -1.98
N LYS A 30 9.70 -0.27 -1.25
CA LYS A 30 9.08 -0.14 0.08
C LYS A 30 9.53 -1.22 1.03
N ASP A 31 9.47 -0.91 2.32
CA ASP A 31 9.58 -1.88 3.39
C ASP A 31 8.20 -2.50 3.67
N GLY A 32 8.16 -3.76 4.09
CA GLY A 32 6.90 -4.44 4.44
C GLY A 32 7.06 -5.94 4.60
N SER A 33 5.94 -6.64 4.68
CA SER A 33 5.89 -8.10 4.78
C SER A 33 5.09 -8.73 3.65
N PHE A 34 5.44 -9.96 3.27
CA PHE A 34 4.70 -10.79 2.33
C PHE A 34 4.50 -12.18 2.91
N ILE A 35 3.34 -12.78 2.64
CA ILE A 35 3.03 -14.16 3.03
C ILE A 35 2.99 -15.01 1.78
N ASN A 36 3.86 -16.01 1.71
CA ASN A 36 3.89 -16.92 0.57
C ASN A 36 2.82 -18.03 0.67
N THR A 37 2.73 -18.86 -0.36
CA THR A 37 1.76 -19.97 -0.43
C THR A 37 1.91 -21.01 0.68
N GLU A 38 3.11 -21.14 1.26
CA GLU A 38 3.39 -22.01 2.41
C GLU A 38 3.12 -21.33 3.76
N ARG A 39 2.47 -20.16 3.76
CA ARG A 39 2.18 -19.33 4.94
C ARG A 39 3.41 -18.79 5.66
N ARG A 40 4.56 -18.76 5.00
CA ARG A 40 5.77 -18.14 5.56
C ARG A 40 5.68 -16.63 5.39
N VAL A 41 5.79 -15.91 6.51
CA VAL A 41 5.98 -14.46 6.51
C VAL A 41 7.43 -14.15 6.13
N GLN A 42 7.61 -13.26 5.17
CA GLN A 42 8.91 -12.81 4.68
C GLN A 42 8.97 -11.29 4.79
N LEU A 43 10.08 -10.78 5.31
CA LEU A 43 10.34 -9.35 5.38
C LEU A 43 10.92 -8.85 4.05
N ILE A 44 10.41 -7.72 3.59
CA ILE A 44 10.87 -7.02 2.40
C ILE A 44 11.53 -5.73 2.88
N HIS A 45 12.76 -5.52 2.40
CA HIS A 45 13.48 -4.28 2.61
C HIS A 45 13.54 -3.49 1.32
N ARG A 46 13.38 -2.17 1.45
CA ARG A 46 13.50 -1.25 0.33
C ARG A 46 14.91 -1.31 -0.26
N ALA A 47 15.00 -1.73 -1.52
CA ALA A 47 16.24 -1.77 -2.29
C ALA A 47 16.53 -0.46 -3.04
N ILE A 48 15.48 0.22 -3.50
CA ILE A 48 15.56 1.49 -4.24
C ILE A 48 14.53 2.49 -3.72
N LYS A 49 14.71 3.79 -3.99
CA LYS A 49 13.72 4.81 -3.58
C LYS A 49 12.48 4.73 -4.49
N PRO A 50 11.27 5.04 -3.97
CA PRO A 50 10.07 5.18 -4.80
C PRO A 50 10.29 6.14 -5.96
N ARG A 51 9.84 5.73 -7.15
CA ARG A 51 9.99 6.49 -8.39
C ARG A 51 8.83 7.45 -8.64
N GLY A 52 9.17 8.65 -9.11
CA GLY A 52 8.19 9.66 -9.48
C GLY A 52 7.36 10.12 -8.27
N GLN A 53 6.04 9.97 -8.36
CA GLN A 53 5.10 10.29 -7.28
C GLN A 53 4.57 9.03 -6.57
N SER A 54 5.16 7.86 -6.83
CA SER A 54 4.71 6.63 -6.18
C SER A 54 5.01 6.65 -4.69
N LYS A 55 4.14 5.99 -3.92
CA LYS A 55 4.29 5.84 -2.48
C LYS A 55 4.08 4.39 -2.06
N PRO A 56 4.65 3.95 -0.93
CA PRO A 56 4.24 2.72 -0.29
C PRO A 56 2.72 2.67 -0.11
N ASP A 57 2.13 1.51 -0.35
CA ASP A 57 0.67 1.32 -0.36
C ASP A 57 0.01 1.81 0.92
N TRP A 58 0.62 1.52 2.06
CA TRP A 58 0.09 1.89 3.36
C TRP A 58 0.05 3.41 3.56
N GLU A 59 1.01 4.17 3.00
CA GLU A 59 1.01 5.63 3.07
C GLU A 59 -0.14 6.23 2.25
N ILE A 60 -0.47 5.61 1.10
CA ILE A 60 -1.59 6.03 0.26
C ILE A 60 -2.91 5.83 1.02
N ILE A 61 -3.11 4.63 1.58
CA ILE A 61 -4.32 4.31 2.33
C ILE A 61 -4.44 5.17 3.60
N GLN A 62 -3.35 5.38 4.34
CA GLN A 62 -3.35 6.29 5.49
C GLN A 62 -3.71 7.72 5.08
N ALA A 63 -3.15 8.24 3.98
CA ALA A 63 -3.48 9.58 3.51
C ALA A 63 -4.96 9.72 3.11
N LEU A 64 -5.56 8.66 2.53
CA LEU A 64 -7.00 8.60 2.28
C LEU A 64 -7.79 8.57 3.59
N ALA A 65 -7.40 7.72 4.54
CA ALA A 65 -8.04 7.61 5.85
C ALA A 65 -8.05 8.97 6.57
N GLN A 66 -6.92 9.67 6.59
CA GLN A 66 -6.81 11.02 7.15
C GLN A 66 -7.75 12.04 6.47
N ARG A 67 -7.90 11.96 5.14
CA ARG A 67 -8.86 12.81 4.39
C ARG A 67 -10.31 12.49 4.68
N PHE A 68 -10.62 11.26 5.09
CA PHE A 68 -11.93 10.85 5.56
C PHE A 68 -12.12 11.09 7.07
N ASN A 69 -11.22 11.83 7.72
CA ASN A 69 -11.22 12.10 9.16
C ASN A 69 -11.14 10.82 10.02
N LEU A 70 -10.47 9.78 9.51
CA LEU A 70 -10.05 8.63 10.31
C LEU A 70 -8.71 8.94 10.97
N ASN A 71 -8.57 8.58 12.24
CA ASN A 71 -7.38 8.91 13.06
C ASN A 71 -6.21 7.93 12.85
N TRP A 72 -5.91 7.59 11.59
CA TRP A 72 -4.79 6.71 11.25
C TRP A 72 -3.46 7.47 11.27
N ASN A 73 -2.51 6.99 12.07
CA ASN A 73 -1.23 7.65 12.34
C ASN A 73 -0.06 6.67 12.45
N TYR A 74 -0.03 5.66 11.58
CA TYR A 74 1.09 4.74 11.43
C TYR A 74 2.32 5.49 10.91
N SER A 75 3.46 5.24 11.53
CA SER A 75 4.76 5.79 11.17
C SER A 75 5.63 4.81 10.39
N SER A 76 5.30 3.51 10.45
CA SER A 76 6.06 2.44 9.83
C SER A 76 5.20 1.22 9.46
N PRO A 77 5.65 0.36 8.53
CA PRO A 77 5.04 -0.94 8.26
C PRO A 77 5.03 -1.89 9.48
N GLU A 78 5.94 -1.69 10.45
CA GLU A 78 6.01 -2.49 11.66
C GLU A 78 4.80 -2.24 12.56
N GLU A 79 4.40 -0.99 12.76
CA GLU A 79 3.21 -0.65 13.54
C GLU A 79 1.93 -1.26 12.95
N ILE A 80 1.83 -1.31 11.62
CA ILE A 80 0.71 -1.96 10.92
C ILE A 80 0.77 -3.49 11.13
N TRP A 81 1.96 -4.07 11.09
CA TRP A 81 2.13 -5.49 11.35
C TRP A 81 1.77 -5.84 12.81
N ASP A 82 2.09 -4.97 13.76
CA ASP A 82 1.72 -5.13 15.17
C ASP A 82 0.21 -5.17 15.34
N GLU A 83 -0.52 -4.23 14.73
CA GLU A 83 -1.99 -4.25 14.72
C GLU A 83 -2.54 -5.55 14.10
N VAL A 84 -2.00 -5.99 12.95
CA VAL A 84 -2.43 -7.25 12.32
C VAL A 84 -2.25 -8.44 13.25
N ARG A 85 -1.18 -8.46 14.07
CA ARG A 85 -0.94 -9.54 15.04
C ARG A 85 -1.92 -9.53 16.21
N GLU A 86 -2.48 -8.37 16.57
CA GLU A 86 -3.48 -8.24 17.64
C GLU A 86 -4.86 -8.78 17.25
N LEU A 87 -5.15 -8.95 15.95
CA LEU A 87 -6.44 -9.45 15.45
C LEU A 87 -6.64 -10.98 15.64
N THR A 88 -5.95 -11.59 16.61
CA THR A 88 -6.00 -13.03 16.93
C THR A 88 -6.81 -13.30 18.19
#